data_AF-A0A560WDN7-F1
#
_entry.id   AF-A0A560WDN7-F1
#
_cell.length_a   1.000
_cell.length_b   1.000
_cell.length_c   1.000
_cell.angle_alpha   90.00
_cell.angle_beta   90.00
_cell.angle_gamma   90.00
#
_symmetry.space_group_name_H-M   'P 1'
#
loop_
_entity.id
_entity.type
_entity.pdbx_description
1 polymer ?
#
loop_
_entity_poly.entity_id
_entity_poly.type
_entity_poly.pdbx_seq_one_letter_code
_entity_poly.pdbx_strand_id
1 'polypeptide(L)'
;MVLSLALAVLAIVLWPVPVLARGLAPARPSVAAEHRPTTEQIAAATDLLALALRSGSPLVVALDAVAAVSPDAVAQDLRRVRAALGWGRSLREAWAYAGPGWSRTAVATVVASECGAPVADVLRECAAALRERESRRLETAAGRAGVLLVLPLGVCFLPAFIATSVVPVVVVMLARQLP
;
A
#
# COMPACT_ATOMS: atom_id res chain seq x y z
N MET A 1 24.57 -36.36 30.05
CA MET A 1 24.87 -35.64 28.80
C MET A 1 23.77 -35.78 27.76
N VAL A 2 23.32 -36.99 27.41
CA VAL A 2 22.27 -37.22 26.39
C VAL A 2 20.95 -36.52 26.72
N LEU A 3 20.54 -36.53 28.00
CA LEU A 3 19.31 -35.87 28.47
C LEU A 3 19.35 -34.34 28.36
N SER A 4 20.51 -33.73 28.62
CA SER A 4 20.73 -32.27 28.51
C SER A 4 20.71 -31.80 27.05
N LEU A 5 21.19 -32.64 26.14
CA LEU A 5 21.15 -32.42 24.69
C LEU A 5 19.71 -32.51 24.16
N ALA A 6 18.93 -33.48 24.64
CA ALA A 6 17.51 -33.61 24.29
C ALA A 6 16.66 -32.41 24.77
N LEU A 7 16.91 -31.92 25.98
CA LEU A 7 16.24 -30.73 26.54
C LEU A 7 16.61 -29.43 25.80
N ALA A 8 17.87 -29.28 25.38
CA ALA A 8 18.30 -28.13 24.59
C ALA A 8 17.65 -28.10 23.20
N VAL A 9 17.53 -29.28 22.56
CA VAL A 9 16.82 -29.41 21.28
C VAL A 9 15.34 -29.06 21.45
N LEU A 10 14.68 -29.52 22.51
CA LEU A 10 13.27 -29.22 22.77
C LEU A 10 13.03 -27.71 23.01
N ALA A 11 13.92 -27.04 23.74
CA ALA A 11 13.84 -25.60 24.02
C ALA A 11 14.03 -24.74 22.75
N ILE A 12 14.95 -25.13 21.86
CA ILE A 12 15.20 -24.46 20.57
C ILE A 12 13.99 -24.62 19.62
N VAL A 13 13.32 -25.77 19.66
CA VAL A 13 12.14 -26.07 18.84
C VAL A 13 10.90 -25.29 19.29
N LEU A 14 10.75 -25.02 20.59
CA LEU A 14 9.58 -24.32 21.17
C LEU A 14 9.70 -22.78 21.17
N TRP A 15 10.92 -22.23 21.07
CA TRP A 15 11.18 -20.79 21.12
C TRP A 15 10.56 -19.93 19.99
N PRO A 16 10.40 -20.39 18.73
CA PRO A 16 9.97 -19.50 17.64
C PRO A 16 8.44 -19.31 17.59
N VAL A 17 7.66 -20.16 18.27
CA VAL A 17 6.19 -20.16 18.25
C VAL A 17 5.57 -18.83 18.74
N PRO A 18 6.01 -18.22 19.87
CA PRO A 18 5.46 -16.94 20.32
C PRO A 18 5.92 -15.72 19.50
N VAL A 19 7.02 -15.84 18.74
CA VAL A 19 7.53 -14.75 17.88
C VAL A 19 6.72 -14.66 16.58
N LEU A 20 6.31 -15.80 16.02
CA LEU A 20 5.46 -15.85 14.82
C LEU A 20 4.03 -15.34 15.09
N ALA A 21 3.50 -15.58 16.29
CA ALA A 21 2.16 -15.14 16.70
C ALA A 21 2.02 -13.61 16.78
N ARG A 22 3.11 -12.86 17.02
CA ARG A 22 3.08 -11.38 17.10
C ARG A 22 3.12 -10.68 15.74
N GLY A 23 3.62 -11.35 14.70
CA GLY A 23 3.70 -10.79 13.34
C GLY A 23 2.41 -10.91 12.52
N LEU A 24 1.46 -11.75 12.97
CA LEU A 24 0.21 -12.04 12.28
C LEU A 24 -0.99 -11.29 12.84
N ALA A 25 -0.80 -10.34 13.78
CA ALA A 25 -1.91 -9.52 14.26
C ALA A 25 -2.45 -8.69 13.08
N PRO A 26 -3.66 -8.99 12.55
CA PRO A 26 -4.21 -8.18 11.49
C PRO A 26 -4.37 -6.76 12.02
N ALA A 27 -3.80 -5.78 11.31
CA ALA A 27 -4.02 -4.38 11.61
C ALA A 27 -5.53 -4.14 11.56
N ARG A 28 -6.17 -4.04 12.74
CA ARG A 28 -7.60 -3.74 12.83
C ARG A 28 -7.80 -2.39 12.11
N PRO A 29 -8.64 -2.32 11.07
CA PRO A 29 -8.93 -1.06 10.42
C PRO A 29 -9.51 -0.12 11.49
N SER A 30 -8.76 0.93 11.79
CA SER A 30 -9.20 1.95 12.74
C SER A 30 -10.38 2.69 12.14
N VAL A 31 -11.55 2.56 12.75
CA VAL A 31 -12.81 3.22 12.36
C VAL A 31 -12.68 4.76 12.37
N ALA A 32 -11.62 5.32 12.98
CA ALA A 32 -11.30 6.75 12.90
C ALA A 32 -10.71 7.19 11.53
N ALA A 33 -10.30 6.27 10.66
CA ALA A 33 -9.79 6.57 9.31
C ALA A 33 -10.90 6.82 8.27
N GLU A 34 -12.17 6.63 8.65
CA GLU A 34 -13.31 6.45 7.75
C GLU A 34 -13.70 7.70 6.94
N HIS A 35 -13.18 8.88 7.28
CA HIS A 35 -13.52 10.14 6.61
C HIS A 35 -12.49 10.65 5.59
N ARG A 36 -11.34 10.00 5.41
CA ARG A 36 -10.37 10.40 4.38
C ARG A 36 -10.61 9.64 3.07
N PRO A 37 -10.61 10.33 1.92
CA PRO A 37 -10.76 9.63 0.66
C PRO A 37 -9.56 8.70 0.42
N THR A 38 -9.85 7.47 0.03
CA THR A 38 -8.84 6.48 -0.35
C THR A 38 -8.17 6.87 -1.67
N THR A 39 -6.97 6.33 -1.92
CA THR A 39 -6.24 6.60 -3.17
C THR A 39 -7.03 6.17 -4.41
N GLU A 40 -7.76 5.06 -4.34
CA GLU A 40 -8.61 4.56 -5.43
C GLU A 40 -9.79 5.49 -5.71
N GLN A 41 -10.46 6.00 -4.67
CA GLN A 41 -11.54 6.98 -4.82
C GLN A 41 -11.05 8.29 -5.44
N ILE A 42 -9.86 8.75 -5.07
CA ILE A 42 -9.23 9.94 -5.68
C ILE A 42 -8.88 9.68 -7.14
N ALA A 43 -8.35 8.50 -7.48
CA ALA A 43 -8.05 8.13 -8.85
C ALA A 43 -9.32 8.11 -9.72
N ALA A 44 -10.38 7.45 -9.25
CA ALA A 44 -11.67 7.39 -9.94
C ALA A 44 -12.28 8.77 -10.17
N ALA A 45 -12.26 9.64 -9.16
CA ALA A 45 -12.73 11.02 -9.32
C ALA A 45 -11.85 11.85 -10.28
N THR A 46 -10.53 11.60 -10.28
CA THR A 46 -9.61 12.24 -11.22
C THR A 46 -9.88 11.80 -12.67
N ASP A 47 -10.23 10.53 -12.90
CA ASP A 47 -10.67 10.02 -14.20
C ASP A 47 -11.96 10.70 -14.68
N LEU A 48 -12.94 10.85 -13.79
CA LEU A 48 -14.21 11.52 -14.10
C LEU A 48 -13.99 13.01 -14.41
N LEU A 49 -13.11 13.69 -13.67
CA LEU A 49 -12.71 15.07 -13.97
C LEU A 49 -12.03 15.17 -15.33
N ALA A 50 -11.10 14.25 -15.63
CA ALA A 50 -10.46 14.19 -16.93
C ALA A 50 -11.52 14.02 -18.03
N LEU A 51 -12.43 13.07 -17.89
CA LEU A 51 -13.49 12.78 -18.85
C LEU A 51 -14.39 14.00 -19.10
N ALA A 52 -14.86 14.66 -18.04
CA ALA A 52 -15.70 15.84 -18.12
C ALA A 52 -14.97 17.02 -18.80
N LEU A 53 -13.69 17.22 -18.48
CA LEU A 53 -12.89 18.26 -19.12
C LEU A 53 -12.68 17.98 -20.60
N ARG A 54 -12.47 16.70 -21.01
CA ARG A 54 -12.34 16.40 -22.45
C ARG A 54 -13.63 16.52 -23.23
N SER A 55 -14.79 16.36 -22.58
CA SER A 55 -16.07 16.64 -23.23
C SER A 55 -16.33 18.14 -23.40
N GLY A 56 -15.37 19.00 -23.05
CA GLY A 56 -15.47 20.45 -23.15
C GLY A 56 -16.15 21.10 -21.95
N SER A 57 -16.37 20.36 -20.85
CA SER A 57 -16.95 20.95 -19.64
C SER A 57 -15.94 21.92 -19.00
N PRO A 58 -16.38 23.11 -18.56
CA PRO A 58 -15.55 23.96 -17.71
C PRO A 58 -15.16 23.24 -16.42
N LEU A 59 -13.94 23.50 -15.91
CA LEU A 59 -13.43 22.86 -14.69
C LEU A 59 -14.36 23.02 -13.49
N VAL A 60 -14.94 24.21 -13.33
CA VAL A 60 -15.88 24.52 -12.24
C VAL A 60 -17.11 23.61 -12.29
N VAL A 61 -17.66 23.38 -13.50
CA VAL A 61 -18.81 22.51 -13.73
C VAL A 61 -18.41 21.04 -13.54
N ALA A 62 -17.21 20.65 -14.00
CA ALA A 62 -16.70 19.30 -13.81
C ALA A 62 -16.50 18.96 -12.33
N LEU A 63 -15.99 19.89 -11.52
CA LEU A 63 -15.84 19.71 -10.07
C LEU A 63 -17.20 19.45 -9.39
N ASP A 64 -18.22 20.23 -9.73
CA ASP A 64 -19.57 20.07 -9.19
C ASP A 64 -20.19 18.73 -9.62
N ALA A 65 -20.09 18.37 -10.91
CA ALA A 65 -20.62 17.12 -11.45
C ALA A 65 -19.95 15.89 -10.83
N VAL A 66 -18.62 15.89 -10.69
CA VAL A 66 -17.87 14.78 -10.10
C VAL A 66 -18.13 14.68 -8.60
N ALA A 67 -18.23 15.81 -7.89
CA ALA A 67 -18.59 15.80 -6.48
C ALA A 67 -19.97 15.19 -6.22
N ALA A 68 -20.94 15.38 -7.13
CA ALA A 68 -22.29 14.85 -6.99
C ALA A 68 -22.39 13.31 -7.09
N VAL A 69 -21.46 12.67 -7.80
CA VAL A 69 -21.44 11.21 -8.02
C VAL A 69 -20.36 10.48 -7.20
N SER A 70 -19.52 11.23 -6.49
CA SER A 70 -18.41 10.67 -5.72
C SER A 70 -18.80 10.35 -4.27
N PRO A 71 -18.07 9.42 -3.61
CA PRO A 71 -18.22 9.18 -2.18
C PRO A 71 -18.01 10.46 -1.35
N ASP A 72 -18.67 10.55 -0.19
CA ASP A 72 -18.74 11.77 0.62
C ASP A 72 -17.38 12.42 0.92
N ALA A 73 -16.36 11.62 1.25
CA ALA A 73 -15.01 12.11 1.54
C ALA A 73 -14.39 12.85 0.34
N VAL A 74 -14.56 12.31 -0.88
CA VAL A 74 -14.12 12.95 -2.12
C VAL A 74 -14.99 14.15 -2.46
N ALA A 75 -16.31 14.00 -2.35
CA ALA A 75 -17.25 15.06 -2.65
C ALA A 75 -17.03 16.30 -1.78
N GLN A 76 -16.67 16.13 -0.50
CA GLN A 76 -16.31 17.25 0.38
C GLN A 76 -15.05 17.96 -0.10
N ASP A 77 -13.98 17.24 -0.45
CA ASP A 77 -12.74 17.84 -0.93
C ASP A 77 -12.96 18.62 -2.23
N LEU A 78 -13.66 18.04 -3.21
CA LEU A 78 -13.95 18.70 -4.47
C LEU A 78 -14.83 19.95 -4.29
N ARG A 79 -15.82 19.90 -3.38
CA ARG A 79 -16.64 21.06 -3.03
C ARG A 79 -15.82 22.17 -2.39
N ARG A 80 -14.81 21.86 -1.56
CA ARG A 80 -13.91 22.86 -0.98
C ARG A 80 -13.08 23.56 -2.06
N VAL A 81 -12.52 22.79 -2.99
CA VAL A 81 -11.77 23.35 -4.14
C VAL A 81 -12.67 24.24 -4.98
N ARG A 82 -13.87 23.76 -5.32
CA ARG A 82 -14.88 24.51 -6.06
C ARG A 82 -15.28 25.81 -5.35
N ALA A 83 -15.51 25.76 -4.04
CA ALA A 83 -15.86 26.94 -3.25
C ALA A 83 -14.71 27.98 -3.26
N ALA A 84 -13.48 27.53 -3.07
CA ALA A 84 -12.30 28.40 -3.13
C ALA A 84 -12.16 29.09 -4.49
N LEU A 85 -12.36 28.36 -5.60
CA LEU A 85 -12.41 28.97 -6.94
C LEU A 85 -13.53 30.00 -7.08
N GLY A 86 -14.70 29.71 -6.48
CA GLY A 86 -15.83 30.65 -6.45
C GLY A 86 -15.54 31.94 -5.67
N TRP A 87 -14.62 31.91 -4.72
CA TRP A 87 -14.12 33.08 -3.99
C TRP A 87 -12.98 33.81 -4.71
N GLY A 88 -12.68 33.45 -5.96
CA GLY A 88 -11.63 34.08 -6.76
C GLY A 88 -10.22 33.63 -6.40
N ARG A 89 -10.06 32.53 -5.65
CA ARG A 89 -8.74 31.94 -5.38
C ARG A 89 -8.13 31.40 -6.66
N SER A 90 -6.80 31.48 -6.76
CA SER A 90 -6.07 30.81 -7.84
C SER A 90 -6.29 29.30 -7.78
N LEU A 91 -6.14 28.60 -8.92
CA LEU A 91 -6.30 27.14 -8.98
C LEU A 91 -5.34 26.43 -8.01
N ARG A 92 -4.13 26.95 -7.85
CA ARG A 92 -3.13 26.43 -6.92
C ARG A 92 -3.57 26.60 -5.46
N GLU A 93 -4.09 27.76 -5.09
CA GLU A 93 -4.64 28.00 -3.75
C GLU A 93 -5.89 27.15 -3.48
N ALA A 94 -6.76 26.99 -4.47
CA ALA A 94 -8.00 26.23 -4.32
C ALA A 94 -7.73 24.76 -3.98
N TRP A 95 -6.74 24.14 -4.62
CA TRP A 95 -6.33 22.77 -4.32
C TRP A 95 -5.70 22.58 -2.94
N ALA A 96 -5.19 23.65 -2.31
CA ALA A 96 -4.67 23.57 -0.94
C ALA A 96 -5.76 23.28 0.11
N TYR A 97 -7.03 23.49 -0.23
CA TYR A 97 -8.18 23.15 0.61
C TYR A 97 -8.63 21.69 0.49
N ALA A 98 -8.11 20.93 -0.48
CA ALA A 98 -8.31 19.49 -0.57
C ALA A 98 -7.29 18.75 0.28
N GLY A 99 -7.60 17.50 0.66
CA GLY A 99 -6.66 16.67 1.41
C GLY A 99 -5.34 16.40 0.66
N PRO A 100 -4.26 16.02 1.37
CA PRO A 100 -2.93 15.81 0.77
C PRO A 100 -2.88 14.73 -0.32
N GLY A 101 -3.86 13.83 -0.36
CA GLY A 101 -4.01 12.82 -1.41
C GLY A 101 -4.23 13.39 -2.82
N TRP A 102 -4.68 14.65 -2.92
CA TRP A 102 -4.96 15.33 -4.20
C TRP A 102 -3.74 16.01 -4.83
N SER A 103 -2.58 16.02 -4.18
CA SER A 103 -1.39 16.76 -4.62
C SER A 103 -1.01 16.55 -6.09
N ARG A 104 -1.11 15.32 -6.60
CA ARG A 104 -0.81 15.02 -8.02
C ARG A 104 -1.86 15.57 -8.97
N THR A 105 -3.13 15.37 -8.66
CA THR A 105 -4.25 15.93 -9.44
C THR A 105 -4.17 17.44 -9.44
N ALA A 106 -3.86 18.06 -8.30
CA ALA A 106 -3.65 19.50 -8.17
C ALA A 106 -2.55 20.02 -9.11
N VAL A 107 -1.36 19.42 -9.07
CA VAL A 107 -0.24 19.79 -9.95
C VAL A 107 -0.62 19.60 -11.42
N ALA A 108 -1.22 18.46 -11.78
CA ALA A 108 -1.62 18.16 -13.15
C ALA A 108 -2.64 19.19 -13.69
N THR A 109 -3.63 19.55 -12.86
CA THR A 109 -4.66 20.52 -13.26
C THR A 109 -4.07 21.92 -13.42
N VAL A 110 -3.17 22.34 -12.51
CA VAL A 110 -2.48 23.64 -12.57
C VAL A 110 -1.59 23.72 -13.81
N VAL A 111 -0.69 22.75 -14.00
CA VAL A 111 0.24 22.74 -15.14
C VAL A 111 -0.51 22.74 -16.45
N ALA A 112 -1.56 21.92 -16.58
CA ALA A 112 -2.31 21.89 -17.81
C ALA A 112 -3.11 23.18 -18.08
N SER A 113 -3.60 23.85 -17.04
CA SER A 113 -4.22 25.17 -17.18
C SER A 113 -3.22 26.26 -17.60
N GLU A 114 -1.99 26.21 -17.07
CA GLU A 114 -0.93 27.19 -17.35
C GLU A 114 -0.33 26.98 -18.75
N CYS A 115 -0.23 25.74 -19.23
CA CYS A 115 0.37 25.41 -20.52
C CYS A 115 -0.61 25.48 -21.71
N GLY A 116 -1.90 25.75 -21.49
CA GLY A 116 -2.92 25.71 -22.54
C GLY A 116 -3.05 24.35 -23.24
N ALA A 117 -2.43 23.31 -22.67
CA ALA A 117 -2.48 21.96 -23.15
C ALA A 117 -3.87 21.36 -22.87
N PRO A 118 -4.33 20.36 -23.63
CA PRO A 118 -5.56 19.66 -23.30
C PRO A 118 -5.42 19.00 -21.92
N VAL A 119 -5.94 19.67 -20.87
CA VAL A 119 -5.96 19.22 -19.46
C VAL A 119 -6.48 17.78 -19.35
N ALA A 120 -7.40 17.45 -20.25
CA ALA A 120 -7.87 16.14 -20.61
C ALA A 120 -6.81 15.01 -20.67
N ASP A 121 -5.72 15.20 -21.40
CA ASP A 121 -4.76 14.13 -21.68
C ASP A 121 -3.73 13.98 -20.55
N VAL A 122 -3.30 15.11 -19.97
CA VAL A 122 -2.43 15.13 -18.79
C VAL A 122 -3.10 14.46 -17.58
N LEU A 123 -4.40 14.70 -17.38
CA LEU A 123 -5.15 14.06 -16.29
C LEU A 123 -5.37 12.55 -16.52
N ARG A 124 -5.56 12.11 -17.77
CA ARG A 124 -5.62 10.67 -18.10
C ARG A 124 -4.32 9.95 -17.77
N GLU A 125 -3.19 10.53 -18.15
CA GLU A 125 -1.87 9.95 -17.83
C GLU A 125 -1.63 9.93 -16.32
N CYS A 126 -2.06 10.98 -15.61
CA CYS A 126 -2.01 10.98 -14.14
C CYS A 126 -2.89 9.89 -13.53
N ALA A 127 -4.09 9.67 -14.04
CA ALA A 127 -4.98 8.63 -13.55
C ALA A 127 -4.44 7.22 -13.83
N ALA A 128 -3.91 6.97 -15.03
CA ALA A 128 -3.20 5.73 -15.36
C ALA A 128 -2.02 5.49 -14.40
N ALA A 129 -1.21 6.52 -14.14
CA ALA A 129 -0.07 6.44 -13.22
C ALA A 129 -0.48 6.25 -11.74
N LEU A 130 -1.70 6.63 -11.34
CA LEU A 130 -2.24 6.34 -10.01
C LEU A 130 -2.68 4.87 -9.89
N ARG A 131 -3.37 4.32 -10.89
CA ARG A 131 -3.80 2.91 -10.92
C ARG A 131 -2.60 1.95 -10.92
N GLU A 132 -1.59 2.24 -11.74
CA GLU A 132 -0.32 1.50 -11.81
C GLU A 132 0.40 1.43 -10.44
N ARG A 133 0.25 2.46 -9.61
CA ARG A 133 0.86 2.47 -8.28
C ARG A 133 0.06 1.66 -7.27
N GLU A 134 -1.26 1.61 -7.39
CA GLU A 134 -2.09 0.73 -6.56
C GLU A 134 -1.92 -0.74 -6.96
N SER A 135 -1.84 -1.07 -8.26
CA SER A 135 -1.52 -2.43 -8.70
C SER A 135 -0.16 -2.88 -8.16
N ARG A 136 0.87 -2.02 -8.23
CA ARG A 136 2.19 -2.31 -7.62
C ARG A 136 2.14 -2.42 -6.09
N ARG A 137 1.26 -1.71 -5.40
CA ARG A 137 1.05 -1.88 -3.94
C ARG A 137 0.44 -3.24 -3.62
N LEU A 138 -0.56 -3.67 -4.39
CA LEU A 138 -1.16 -4.99 -4.25
C LEU A 138 -0.16 -6.11 -4.59
N GLU A 139 0.65 -5.94 -5.64
CA GLU A 139 1.70 -6.88 -6.02
C GLU A 139 2.83 -6.95 -4.98
N THR A 140 3.26 -5.82 -4.42
CA THR A 140 4.27 -5.82 -3.35
C THR A 140 3.73 -6.41 -2.05
N ALA A 141 2.42 -6.29 -1.77
CA ALA A 141 1.76 -7.01 -0.68
C ALA A 141 1.69 -8.52 -0.94
N ALA A 142 1.42 -8.95 -2.18
CA ALA A 142 1.44 -10.36 -2.57
C ALA A 142 2.87 -10.96 -2.55
N GLY A 143 3.88 -10.20 -2.97
CA GLY A 143 5.29 -10.61 -2.91
C GLY A 143 5.79 -10.82 -1.48
N ARG A 144 5.27 -10.05 -0.51
CA ARG A 144 5.56 -10.27 0.92
C ARG A 144 4.99 -11.59 1.44
N ALA A 145 3.85 -12.06 0.91
CA ALA A 145 3.28 -13.35 1.29
C ALA A 145 4.21 -14.52 0.93
N GLY A 146 4.90 -14.43 -0.23
CA GLY A 146 5.90 -15.43 -0.63
C GLY A 146 7.09 -15.51 0.33
N VAL A 147 7.62 -14.35 0.76
CA VAL A 147 8.72 -14.30 1.74
C VAL A 147 8.26 -14.78 3.13
N LEU A 148 7.05 -14.40 3.55
CA LEU A 148 6.42 -14.87 4.80
C LEU A 148 6.10 -16.38 4.81
N LEU A 149 6.00 -17.02 3.65
CA LEU A 149 5.83 -18.48 3.53
C LEU A 149 7.16 -19.23 3.52
N VAL A 150 8.19 -18.71 2.85
CA VAL A 150 9.51 -19.34 2.79
C VAL A 150 10.29 -19.19 4.11
N LEU A 151 10.13 -18.08 4.82
CA LEU A 151 10.78 -17.84 6.11
C LEU A 151 10.46 -18.89 7.20
N PRO A 152 9.18 -19.22 7.50
CA PRO A 152 8.84 -20.26 8.48
C PRO A 152 9.27 -21.65 7.99
N LEU A 153 9.21 -21.91 6.67
CA LEU A 153 9.67 -23.17 6.11
C LEU A 153 11.19 -23.33 6.33
N GLY A 154 11.98 -22.30 6.05
CA GLY A 154 13.43 -22.29 6.27
C GLY A 154 13.82 -22.46 7.73
N VAL A 155 13.13 -21.77 8.65
CA VAL A 155 13.35 -21.90 10.10
C VAL A 155 12.92 -23.28 10.63
N CYS A 156 11.97 -23.96 9.98
CA CYS A 156 11.56 -25.31 10.33
C CYS A 156 12.49 -26.39 9.71
N PHE A 157 13.02 -26.14 8.50
CA PHE A 157 13.88 -27.09 7.79
C PHE A 157 15.31 -27.12 8.34
N LEU A 158 15.83 -25.98 8.78
CA LEU A 158 17.18 -25.86 9.36
C LEU A 158 17.40 -26.78 10.58
N PRO A 159 16.52 -26.81 11.61
CA PRO A 159 16.70 -27.71 12.75
C PRO A 159 16.51 -29.18 12.39
N ALA A 160 15.59 -29.49 11.47
CA ALA A 160 15.41 -30.86 10.97
C ALA A 160 16.68 -31.36 10.25
N PHE A 161 17.27 -30.52 9.39
CA PHE A 161 18.52 -30.85 8.69
C PHE A 161 19.68 -31.06 9.67
N ILE A 162 19.81 -30.23 10.71
CA ILE A 162 20.86 -30.41 11.71
C ILE A 162 20.69 -31.75 12.45
N ALA A 163 19.45 -32.08 12.85
CA ALA A 163 19.17 -33.34 13.56
C ALA A 163 19.38 -34.58 12.67
N THR A 164 19.02 -34.53 11.39
CA THR A 164 19.08 -35.68 10.50
C THR A 164 20.44 -35.83 9.79
N SER A 165 21.16 -34.74 9.52
CA SER A 165 22.41 -34.77 8.74
C SER A 165 23.67 -34.55 9.58
N VAL A 166 23.66 -33.61 10.54
CA VAL A 166 24.88 -33.22 11.27
C VAL A 166 25.10 -34.11 12.49
N VAL A 167 24.05 -34.39 13.25
CA VAL A 167 24.14 -35.23 14.46
C VAL A 167 24.72 -36.62 14.15
N PRO A 168 24.27 -37.36 13.12
CA PRO A 168 24.82 -38.69 12.84
C PRO A 168 26.31 -38.64 12.46
N VAL A 169 26.72 -37.65 11.67
CA VAL A 169 28.13 -37.49 11.24
C VAL A 169 29.03 -37.22 12.43
N VAL A 170 28.62 -36.32 13.33
CA VAL A 170 29.37 -35.99 14.55
C VAL A 170 29.46 -37.19 15.48
N VAL A 171 28.35 -37.93 15.67
CA VAL A 171 28.33 -39.16 16.49
C VAL A 171 29.28 -40.22 15.92
N VAL A 172 29.30 -40.43 14.61
CA VAL A 172 30.19 -41.40 13.96
C VAL A 172 31.66 -40.98 14.06
N MET A 173 31.97 -39.69 13.94
CA MET A 173 33.34 -39.17 14.11
C MET A 173 33.83 -39.31 15.55
N LEU A 174 33.00 -38.95 16.54
CA LEU A 174 33.33 -39.11 17.96
C LEU A 174 33.47 -40.59 18.35
N ALA A 175 32.59 -41.46 17.85
CA ALA A 175 32.68 -42.90 18.09
C ALA A 175 33.96 -43.52 17.52
N ARG A 176 34.56 -42.94 16.48
CA ARG A 176 35.84 -43.38 15.91
C ARG A 176 37.07 -42.84 16.64
N GLN A 177 36.93 -41.81 17.49
CA GLN A 177 38.03 -41.22 18.27
C GLN A 177 38.06 -41.70 19.72
N LEU A 178 37.05 -42.43 20.17
CA LEU A 178 37.07 -43.17 21.42
C LEU A 178 37.85 -44.48 21.20
N PRO A 179 38.95 -44.73 21.93
CA PRO A 179 39.79 -45.93 21.78
C PRO A 179 39.06 -47.23 22.12
#